data_AF-A0A935HZ10-F1
#
_entry.id   AF-A0A935HZ10-F1
#
_cell.length_a   1.000
_cell.length_b   1.000
_cell.length_c   1.000
_cell.angle_alpha   90.00
_cell.angle_beta   90.00
_cell.angle_gamma   90.00
#
_symmetry.space_group_name_H-M   'P 1'
#
loop_
_entity.id
_entity.type
_entity.pdbx_description
1 polymer ?
#
loop_
_entity_poly.entity_id
_entity_poly.type
_entity_poly.pdbx_seq_one_letter_code
_entity_poly.pdbx_strand_id
1 'polypeptide(L)'
;MKILLLAFFVLTGTFVNGQITPEIYSWKQNTTGVTGYNGIPADVQQVFYSANYAYVKCTGIPSYTIGPWAMNPNTPTNQNWVFKIARFPVPDPTPSVAGNGQIGVLINGVVLFNGGDAMSYNNLNIWHRLAQYFESVSFDTSGGHPSPQRSYHYHINMKKLYSPDSAAHSPILGYMFDGYPLYGPYGYSTVNGTGGIRRMKTGFVKRNITTRTTLPDGTVLPSNQWGPAVSAQYPLGCFTEDYEPAVSNFDLDSHNGRFCVTPEYPSGTYAYFITIDTQGNPEYPYIIGSTYYGEVVPGNTPPGGHVTIT
;
A
#
# COMPACT_ATOMS: atom_id res chain seq x y z
N MET A 1 -8.47 -26.32 -71.35
CA MET A 1 -7.40 -25.96 -70.42
C MET A 1 -8.04 -25.33 -69.18
N LYS A 2 -8.27 -26.10 -68.11
CA LYS A 2 -8.86 -25.62 -66.86
C LYS A 2 -7.71 -25.29 -65.91
N ILE A 3 -7.52 -24.01 -65.59
CA ILE A 3 -6.51 -23.56 -64.62
C ILE A 3 -7.12 -23.69 -63.23
N LEU A 4 -6.52 -24.52 -62.39
CA LEU A 4 -6.86 -24.67 -60.98
C LEU A 4 -6.04 -23.61 -60.21
N LEU A 5 -6.69 -22.58 -59.66
CA LEU A 5 -6.04 -21.66 -58.73
C LEU A 5 -5.98 -22.30 -57.34
N LEU A 6 -4.77 -22.57 -56.86
CA LEU A 6 -4.51 -22.92 -55.47
C LEU A 6 -4.43 -21.64 -54.64
N ALA A 7 -5.41 -21.39 -53.77
CA ALA A 7 -5.35 -20.29 -52.81
C ALA A 7 -4.46 -20.70 -51.62
N PHE A 8 -3.29 -20.09 -51.48
CA PHE A 8 -2.45 -20.20 -50.29
C PHE A 8 -3.03 -19.31 -49.19
N PHE A 9 -3.66 -19.91 -48.18
CA PHE A 9 -3.99 -19.22 -46.94
C PHE A 9 -2.71 -19.09 -46.10
N VAL A 10 -2.15 -17.88 -46.03
CA VAL A 10 -1.11 -17.55 -45.05
C VAL A 10 -1.82 -17.28 -43.72
N LEU A 11 -1.77 -18.24 -42.80
CA LEU A 11 -2.22 -18.05 -41.42
C LEU A 11 -1.18 -17.17 -40.70
N THR A 12 -1.41 -15.85 -40.64
CA THR A 12 -0.61 -14.97 -39.77
C THR A 12 -1.05 -15.21 -38.33
N GLY A 13 -0.45 -16.20 -37.67
CA GLY A 13 -0.58 -16.37 -36.23
C GLY A 13 0.04 -15.17 -35.53
N THR A 14 -0.78 -14.31 -34.95
CA THR A 14 -0.31 -13.35 -33.95
C THR A 14 0.12 -14.15 -32.73
N PHE A 15 1.42 -14.35 -32.56
CA PHE A 15 1.96 -14.77 -31.28
C PHE A 15 1.76 -13.62 -30.30
N VAL A 16 0.66 -13.66 -29.55
CA VAL A 16 0.57 -12.89 -28.31
C VAL A 16 1.51 -13.59 -27.34
N ASN A 17 2.79 -13.19 -27.34
CA ASN A 17 3.62 -13.42 -26.17
C ASN A 17 2.88 -12.72 -25.03
N GLY A 18 2.14 -13.47 -24.20
CA GLY A 18 1.47 -12.92 -23.04
C GLY A 18 2.53 -12.23 -22.20
N GLN A 19 2.53 -10.90 -22.20
CA GLN A 19 3.53 -10.14 -21.48
C GLN A 19 3.47 -10.60 -20.02
N ILE A 20 4.59 -11.13 -19.53
CA ILE A 20 4.77 -11.34 -18.10
C ILE A 20 4.69 -9.97 -17.46
N THR A 21 3.67 -9.81 -16.63
CA THR A 21 3.30 -8.55 -15.98
C THR A 21 4.03 -8.45 -14.63
N PRO A 22 4.34 -7.24 -14.13
CA PRO A 22 5.24 -7.04 -12.99
C PRO A 22 4.84 -7.82 -11.73
N GLU A 23 3.55 -7.99 -11.46
CA GLU A 23 3.01 -8.74 -10.34
C GLU A 23 3.32 -10.25 -10.38
N ILE A 24 3.93 -10.76 -11.45
CA ILE A 24 4.48 -12.13 -11.51
C ILE A 24 5.93 -12.19 -10.99
N TYR A 25 6.73 -11.13 -11.18
CA TYR A 25 8.19 -11.20 -10.99
C TYR A 25 8.79 -10.17 -10.03
N SER A 26 8.03 -9.16 -9.56
CA SER A 26 8.54 -8.12 -8.64
C SER A 26 8.85 -8.61 -7.22
N TRP A 27 8.62 -9.89 -6.92
CA TRP A 27 8.70 -10.45 -5.57
C TRP A 27 10.13 -10.77 -5.15
N LYS A 28 10.45 -10.47 -3.90
CA LYS A 28 11.67 -10.94 -3.25
C LYS A 28 11.47 -12.40 -2.83
N GLN A 29 11.73 -13.31 -3.76
CA GLN A 29 11.56 -14.75 -3.52
C GLN A 29 12.75 -15.36 -2.75
N ASN A 30 12.43 -16.06 -1.67
CA ASN A 30 13.39 -16.81 -0.86
C ASN A 30 13.64 -18.19 -1.48
N THR A 31 14.64 -18.27 -2.34
CA THR A 31 15.08 -19.51 -3.00
C THR A 31 16.22 -20.22 -2.28
N THR A 32 16.80 -19.59 -1.25
CA THR A 32 17.99 -20.07 -0.52
C THR A 32 17.67 -20.65 0.86
N GLY A 33 16.40 -20.61 1.28
CA GLY A 33 15.98 -21.08 2.60
C GLY A 33 16.34 -20.11 3.73
N VAL A 34 16.47 -18.82 3.44
CA VAL A 34 16.78 -17.80 4.45
C VAL A 34 15.66 -17.72 5.49
N THR A 35 16.03 -17.50 6.74
CA THR A 35 15.07 -17.35 7.84
C THR A 35 15.13 -15.95 8.42
N GLY A 36 14.02 -15.51 8.98
CA GLY A 36 13.88 -14.21 9.64
C GLY A 36 13.69 -14.41 11.14
N TYR A 37 12.75 -13.67 11.72
CA TYR A 37 12.44 -13.73 13.15
C TYR A 37 12.13 -15.17 13.62
N ASN A 38 12.78 -15.59 14.71
CA ASN A 38 12.63 -16.91 15.33
C ASN A 38 12.78 -18.10 14.37
N GLY A 39 13.63 -17.98 13.34
CA GLY A 39 13.89 -19.07 12.40
C GLY A 39 12.74 -19.36 11.43
N ILE A 40 11.71 -18.50 11.38
CA ILE A 40 10.61 -18.63 10.43
C ILE A 40 11.14 -18.35 9.01
N PRO A 41 10.74 -19.13 7.98
CA PRO A 41 11.10 -18.84 6.59
C PRO A 41 10.76 -17.40 6.22
N ALA A 42 11.72 -16.68 5.64
CA ALA A 42 11.56 -15.27 5.35
C ALA A 42 11.09 -15.01 3.91
N ASP A 43 10.68 -13.77 3.69
CA ASP A 43 10.25 -13.17 2.42
C ASP A 43 9.13 -13.96 1.72
N VAL A 44 9.01 -13.88 0.39
CA VAL A 44 8.04 -14.68 -0.39
C VAL A 44 8.61 -16.06 -0.65
N GLN A 45 7.88 -17.12 -0.31
CA GLN A 45 8.35 -18.50 -0.56
C GLN A 45 8.07 -18.94 -1.99
N GLN A 46 6.87 -18.64 -2.52
CA GLN A 46 6.46 -19.09 -3.85
C GLN A 46 5.54 -18.08 -4.51
N VAL A 47 5.65 -17.98 -5.83
CA VAL A 47 4.74 -17.20 -6.67
C VAL A 47 4.18 -18.14 -7.73
N PHE A 48 2.86 -18.21 -7.82
CA PHE A 48 2.15 -18.92 -8.88
C PHE A 48 1.35 -17.89 -9.69
N TYR A 49 0.91 -18.22 -10.90
CA TYR A 49 0.05 -17.32 -11.65
C TYR A 49 -0.90 -18.07 -12.57
N SER A 50 -2.02 -17.43 -12.88
CA SER A 50 -2.99 -17.82 -13.89
C SER A 50 -3.12 -16.70 -14.93
N ALA A 51 -4.09 -16.83 -15.84
CA ALA A 51 -4.40 -15.76 -16.79
C ALA A 51 -4.74 -14.42 -16.09
N ASN A 52 -5.41 -14.47 -14.94
CA ASN A 52 -5.98 -13.27 -14.31
C ASN A 52 -5.31 -12.87 -12.99
N TYR A 53 -4.55 -13.77 -12.35
CA TYR A 53 -4.02 -13.53 -11.02
C TYR A 53 -2.58 -14.01 -10.84
N ALA A 54 -1.82 -13.30 -10.03
CA ALA A 54 -0.63 -13.83 -9.35
C ALA A 54 -1.01 -14.26 -7.93
N TYR A 55 -0.46 -15.38 -7.47
CA TYR A 55 -0.67 -15.94 -6.14
C TYR A 55 0.64 -15.92 -5.36
N VAL A 56 0.65 -15.27 -4.20
CA VAL A 56 1.88 -14.97 -3.46
C VAL A 56 1.84 -15.69 -2.13
N LYS A 57 2.66 -16.73 -1.98
CA LYS A 57 2.77 -17.51 -0.75
C LYS A 57 3.90 -16.96 0.12
N CYS A 58 3.56 -16.55 1.33
CA CYS A 58 4.50 -15.92 2.27
C CYS A 58 4.15 -16.20 3.74
N THR A 59 5.15 -16.12 4.62
CA THR A 59 4.97 -16.24 6.07
C THR A 59 4.58 -14.93 6.75
N GLY A 60 4.76 -13.79 6.08
CA GLY A 60 4.67 -12.47 6.68
C GLY A 60 5.92 -12.00 7.43
N ILE A 61 7.05 -12.71 7.29
CA ILE A 61 8.31 -12.42 7.99
C ILE A 61 9.39 -11.97 6.99
N PRO A 62 10.01 -10.79 7.18
CA PRO A 62 11.11 -10.34 6.31
C PRO A 62 12.44 -11.01 6.66
N SER A 63 13.39 -11.01 5.72
CA SER A 63 14.73 -11.58 5.96
C SER A 63 15.66 -10.68 6.79
N TYR A 64 15.29 -9.42 7.02
CA TYR A 64 16.06 -8.51 7.88
C TYR A 64 15.59 -8.59 9.33
N THR A 65 16.46 -8.19 10.26
CA THR A 65 16.13 -8.17 11.68
C THR A 65 14.97 -7.23 11.99
N ILE A 66 13.94 -7.79 12.65
CA ILE A 66 12.78 -7.11 13.21
C ILE A 66 12.75 -7.30 14.73
N GLY A 67 12.04 -6.41 15.42
CA GLY A 67 12.09 -6.30 16.88
C GLY A 67 13.43 -5.76 17.40
N PRO A 68 13.56 -5.60 18.73
CA PRO A 68 12.49 -5.73 19.73
C PRO A 68 11.43 -4.61 19.60
N TRP A 69 10.26 -4.80 20.23
CA TRP A 69 9.16 -3.84 20.27
C TRP A 69 8.92 -3.38 21.71
N ALA A 70 9.32 -2.14 22.04
CA ALA A 70 9.38 -1.67 23.42
C ALA A 70 8.00 -1.65 24.13
N MET A 71 6.95 -1.28 23.41
CA MET A 71 5.58 -1.13 23.92
C MET A 71 4.58 -2.05 23.22
N ASN A 72 5.04 -3.19 22.68
CA ASN A 72 4.17 -4.19 22.07
C ASN A 72 4.43 -5.56 22.70
N PRO A 73 3.45 -6.16 23.40
CA PRO A 73 3.62 -7.49 24.01
C PRO A 73 3.54 -8.63 22.98
N ASN A 74 3.09 -8.35 21.76
CA ASN A 74 2.92 -9.37 20.74
C ASN A 74 4.25 -9.74 20.09
N THR A 75 4.30 -10.94 19.53
CA THR A 75 5.43 -11.41 18.72
C THR A 75 4.89 -12.02 17.43
N PRO A 76 5.56 -11.81 16.29
CA PRO A 76 5.05 -12.29 15.01
C PRO A 76 5.22 -13.81 14.88
N THR A 77 4.31 -14.43 14.15
CA THR A 77 4.35 -15.86 13.78
C THR A 77 4.22 -16.04 12.29
N ASN A 78 4.53 -17.25 11.82
CA ASN A 78 4.22 -17.65 10.47
C ASN A 78 2.71 -17.60 10.25
N GLN A 79 2.27 -16.71 9.36
CA GLN A 79 0.87 -16.55 9.01
C GLN A 79 0.42 -17.53 7.91
N ASN A 80 1.36 -18.17 7.20
CA ASN A 80 1.09 -19.13 6.13
C ASN A 80 0.07 -18.59 5.11
N TRP A 81 0.33 -17.37 4.62
CA TRP A 81 -0.56 -16.70 3.69
C TRP A 81 -0.35 -17.13 2.25
N VAL A 82 -1.42 -17.04 1.47
CA VAL A 82 -1.47 -17.01 0.02
C VAL A 82 -2.39 -15.86 -0.38
N PHE A 83 -1.80 -14.78 -0.90
CA PHE A 83 -2.54 -13.63 -1.45
C PHE A 83 -2.79 -13.78 -2.94
N LYS A 84 -3.80 -13.11 -3.45
CA LYS A 84 -4.21 -13.10 -4.85
C LYS A 84 -4.17 -11.68 -5.42
N ILE A 85 -3.28 -11.40 -6.36
CA ILE A 85 -3.09 -10.08 -6.96
C ILE A 85 -3.65 -10.10 -8.38
N ALA A 86 -4.56 -9.17 -8.71
CA ALA A 86 -5.12 -9.05 -10.05
C ALA A 86 -4.04 -8.61 -11.04
N ARG A 87 -3.97 -9.29 -12.18
CA ARG A 87 -3.01 -8.96 -13.27
C ARG A 87 -3.46 -7.80 -14.15
N PHE A 88 -4.77 -7.59 -14.18
CA PHE A 88 -5.43 -6.55 -14.96
C PHE A 88 -6.45 -5.85 -14.06
N PRO A 89 -5.99 -5.10 -13.05
CA PRO A 89 -6.89 -4.41 -12.11
C PRO A 89 -7.72 -3.36 -12.85
N VAL A 90 -8.96 -3.19 -12.41
CA VAL A 90 -9.93 -2.24 -12.97
C VAL A 90 -10.36 -1.23 -11.91
N PRO A 91 -10.64 0.03 -12.30
CA PRO A 91 -11.17 1.04 -11.37
C PRO A 91 -12.52 0.62 -10.80
N ASP A 92 -12.76 0.91 -9.52
CA ASP A 92 -14.06 0.71 -8.88
C ASP A 92 -14.86 2.03 -8.94
N PRO A 93 -16.02 2.09 -9.61
CA PRO A 93 -16.88 3.27 -9.60
C PRO A 93 -17.50 3.55 -8.22
N THR A 94 -17.43 2.59 -7.30
CA THR A 94 -17.89 2.64 -5.91
C THR A 94 -16.79 2.21 -4.94
N PRO A 95 -15.69 3.00 -4.83
CA PRO A 95 -14.49 2.65 -4.07
C PRO A 95 -14.73 2.01 -2.70
N SER A 96 -14.19 0.82 -2.50
CA SER A 96 -14.22 0.12 -1.21
C SER A 96 -13.33 0.78 -0.17
N VAL A 97 -13.77 0.83 1.09
CA VAL A 97 -13.00 1.40 2.21
C VAL A 97 -11.77 0.54 2.53
N ALA A 98 -10.62 1.19 2.72
CA ALA A 98 -9.42 0.58 3.24
C ALA A 98 -9.55 0.36 4.76
N GLY A 99 -9.95 -0.86 5.14
CA GLY A 99 -10.17 -1.22 6.54
C GLY A 99 -8.90 -1.22 7.40
N ASN A 100 -9.08 -1.41 8.72
CA ASN A 100 -8.01 -1.34 9.73
C ASN A 100 -7.08 -2.57 9.80
N GLY A 101 -7.23 -3.53 8.88
CA GLY A 101 -6.38 -4.71 8.81
C GLY A 101 -5.47 -4.67 7.60
N GLN A 102 -5.08 -5.84 7.08
CA GLN A 102 -4.25 -5.87 5.89
C GLN A 102 -4.95 -5.23 4.67
N ILE A 103 -4.24 -4.34 3.99
CA ILE A 103 -4.69 -3.60 2.79
C ILE A 103 -3.84 -3.88 1.55
N GLY A 104 -2.71 -4.54 1.73
CA GLY A 104 -1.77 -4.86 0.67
C GLY A 104 -0.67 -5.77 1.17
N VAL A 105 0.15 -6.25 0.23
CA VAL A 105 1.30 -7.12 0.50
C VAL A 105 2.54 -6.55 -0.18
N LEU A 106 3.62 -6.46 0.59
CA LEU A 106 4.91 -6.00 0.13
C LEU A 106 5.64 -7.08 -0.66
N ILE A 107 6.65 -6.69 -1.44
CA ILE A 107 7.45 -7.63 -2.26
C ILE A 107 8.14 -8.73 -1.44
N ASN A 108 8.30 -8.54 -0.13
CA ASN A 108 8.83 -9.53 0.80
C ASN A 108 7.73 -10.28 1.59
N GLY A 109 6.46 -10.16 1.21
CA GLY A 109 5.35 -10.86 1.84
C GLY A 109 4.87 -10.29 3.18
N VAL A 110 5.48 -9.21 3.69
CA VAL A 110 4.95 -8.48 4.86
C VAL A 110 3.71 -7.68 4.43
N VAL A 111 2.70 -7.60 5.29
CA VAL A 111 1.45 -6.89 4.97
C VAL A 111 1.49 -5.42 5.38
N LEU A 112 0.62 -4.64 4.73
CA LEU A 112 0.39 -3.23 5.02
C LEU A 112 -0.93 -3.06 5.73
N PHE A 113 -0.97 -2.17 6.72
CA PHE A 113 -2.21 -1.68 7.32
C PHE A 113 -2.42 -0.22 6.91
N ASN A 114 -3.64 0.29 7.04
CA ASN A 114 -3.93 1.71 6.77
C ASN A 114 -3.22 2.63 7.80
N GLY A 115 -3.29 3.94 7.62
CA GLY A 115 -2.61 4.90 8.52
C GLY A 115 -3.17 4.98 9.96
N GLY A 116 -4.30 4.32 10.24
CA GLY A 116 -4.98 4.35 11.53
C GLY A 116 -4.53 3.24 12.48
N ASP A 117 -4.80 3.42 13.78
CA ASP A 117 -4.56 2.42 14.83
C ASP A 117 -5.84 1.66 15.25
N ALA A 118 -6.90 1.77 14.45
CA ALA A 118 -8.25 1.27 14.71
C ALA A 118 -8.99 1.89 15.91
N MET A 119 -8.42 2.88 16.60
CA MET A 119 -9.02 3.55 17.75
C MET A 119 -9.52 4.95 17.39
N SER A 120 -10.46 5.45 18.19
CA SER A 120 -10.91 6.84 18.12
C SER A 120 -10.91 7.49 19.50
N TYR A 121 -10.81 8.82 19.54
CA TYR A 121 -10.93 9.56 20.78
C TYR A 121 -12.29 9.28 21.45
N ASN A 122 -12.26 8.93 22.74
CA ASN A 122 -13.42 8.55 23.55
C ASN A 122 -14.31 7.43 22.95
N ASN A 123 -13.78 6.63 22.01
CA ASN A 123 -14.52 5.55 21.33
C ASN A 123 -15.82 6.03 20.65
N LEU A 124 -15.88 7.30 20.23
CA LEU A 124 -17.06 7.85 19.55
C LEU A 124 -17.09 7.57 18.05
N ASN A 125 -16.00 7.02 17.49
CA ASN A 125 -15.85 6.77 16.05
C ASN A 125 -15.99 8.05 15.21
N ILE A 126 -15.38 9.13 15.70
CA ILE A 126 -15.37 10.46 15.05
C ILE A 126 -13.95 10.92 14.78
N TRP A 127 -13.11 10.97 15.83
CA TRP A 127 -11.71 11.41 15.73
C TRP A 127 -10.81 10.18 15.72
N HIS A 128 -10.46 9.69 14.52
CA HIS A 128 -9.73 8.44 14.31
C HIS A 128 -8.23 8.68 14.45
N ARG A 129 -7.60 7.92 15.34
CA ARG A 129 -6.18 8.09 15.69
C ARG A 129 -5.27 7.54 14.58
N LEU A 130 -4.16 8.23 14.34
CA LEU A 130 -3.14 7.82 13.39
C LEU A 130 -1.99 7.07 14.08
N ALA A 131 -1.65 5.89 13.55
CA ALA A 131 -0.65 4.99 14.13
C ALA A 131 0.75 5.64 14.21
N GLN A 132 1.08 6.54 13.28
CA GLN A 132 2.32 7.34 13.31
C GLN A 132 2.54 8.05 14.66
N TYR A 133 1.48 8.56 15.28
CA TYR A 133 1.57 9.31 16.54
C TYR A 133 1.34 8.43 17.76
N PHE A 134 0.39 7.52 17.66
CA PHE A 134 -0.08 6.77 18.82
C PHE A 134 0.60 5.41 19.00
N GLU A 135 1.19 4.86 17.96
CA GLU A 135 1.80 3.54 17.98
C GLU A 135 3.29 3.53 17.67
N SER A 136 3.89 4.65 17.24
CA SER A 136 5.30 4.68 16.83
C SER A 136 6.29 4.24 17.91
N VAL A 137 5.94 4.41 19.19
CA VAL A 137 6.71 3.87 20.34
C VAL A 137 6.75 2.34 20.37
N SER A 138 5.81 1.68 19.71
CA SER A 138 5.69 0.22 19.60
C SER A 138 6.38 -0.34 18.36
N PHE A 139 6.81 0.50 17.41
CA PHE A 139 7.50 0.07 16.20
C PHE A 139 8.95 -0.30 16.47
N ASP A 140 9.47 -1.28 15.74
CA ASP A 140 10.89 -1.62 15.76
C ASP A 140 11.73 -0.65 14.90
N THR A 141 13.04 -0.92 14.84
CA THR A 141 13.99 -0.15 14.01
C THR A 141 13.69 -0.21 12.50
N SER A 142 12.91 -1.19 12.05
CA SER A 142 12.49 -1.35 10.67
C SER A 142 11.22 -0.56 10.35
N GLY A 143 10.51 -0.07 11.38
CA GLY A 143 9.30 0.75 11.27
C GLY A 143 7.98 -0.03 11.39
N GLY A 144 8.03 -1.30 11.79
CA GLY A 144 6.85 -2.16 11.87
C GLY A 144 6.69 -2.82 13.25
N HIS A 145 5.55 -3.46 13.45
CA HIS A 145 5.23 -4.17 14.70
C HIS A 145 4.22 -5.31 14.48
N PRO A 146 4.13 -6.28 15.40
CA PRO A 146 3.14 -7.35 15.33
C PRO A 146 1.77 -6.93 15.86
N SER A 147 0.71 -7.34 15.17
CA SER A 147 -0.67 -7.22 15.65
C SER A 147 -0.99 -8.23 16.77
N PRO A 148 -2.15 -8.12 17.44
CA PRO A 148 -2.66 -9.19 18.33
C PRO A 148 -2.85 -10.54 17.63
N GLN A 149 -3.10 -10.54 16.31
CA GLN A 149 -3.17 -11.73 15.45
C GLN A 149 -1.78 -12.20 15.00
N ARG A 150 -0.71 -11.60 15.56
CA ARG A 150 0.69 -12.00 15.37
C ARG A 150 1.18 -11.80 13.93
N SER A 151 0.54 -10.90 13.17
CA SER A 151 1.02 -10.45 11.87
C SER A 151 1.96 -9.26 12.02
N TYR A 152 3.20 -9.37 11.56
CA TYR A 152 4.09 -8.22 11.42
C TYR A 152 3.65 -7.35 10.25
N HIS A 153 3.55 -6.04 10.45
CA HIS A 153 3.01 -5.11 9.45
C HIS A 153 3.58 -3.70 9.60
N TYR A 154 3.32 -2.89 8.57
CA TYR A 154 3.66 -1.47 8.50
C TYR A 154 2.41 -0.62 8.32
N HIS A 155 2.35 0.52 9.02
CA HIS A 155 1.36 1.59 8.80
C HIS A 155 1.93 2.76 7.97
N ILE A 156 3.25 2.84 7.90
CA ILE A 156 4.02 3.99 7.41
C ILE A 156 5.23 3.50 6.61
N ASN A 157 6.25 4.35 6.47
CA ASN A 157 7.41 4.08 5.65
C ASN A 157 8.24 2.85 6.09
N MET A 158 8.59 1.97 5.14
CA MET A 158 9.25 0.68 5.34
C MET A 158 10.78 0.81 5.32
N LYS A 159 11.35 1.30 6.42
CA LYS A 159 12.76 1.77 6.49
C LYS A 159 13.83 0.78 6.04
N LYS A 160 13.60 -0.53 6.16
CA LYS A 160 14.56 -1.57 5.75
C LYS A 160 14.17 -2.32 4.48
N LEU A 161 12.97 -2.10 3.94
CA LEU A 161 12.55 -2.74 2.70
C LEU A 161 13.25 -2.12 1.49
N TYR A 162 13.41 -0.80 1.51
CA TYR A 162 14.00 -0.03 0.41
C TYR A 162 14.71 1.22 0.95
N SER A 163 15.61 1.78 0.14
CA SER A 163 16.24 3.07 0.39
C SER A 163 15.70 4.08 -0.63
N PRO A 164 15.05 5.18 -0.22
CA PRO A 164 14.59 6.21 -1.14
C PRO A 164 15.77 6.86 -1.88
N ASP A 165 15.65 7.00 -3.20
CA ASP A 165 16.61 7.71 -4.05
C ASP A 165 15.87 8.84 -4.78
N SER A 166 16.25 10.09 -4.51
CA SER A 166 15.62 11.25 -5.13
C SER A 166 16.04 11.45 -6.59
N ALA A 167 17.03 10.72 -7.08
CA ALA A 167 17.50 10.74 -8.46
C ALA A 167 16.87 9.65 -9.34
N ALA A 168 16.14 8.68 -8.76
CA ALA A 168 15.56 7.55 -9.47
C ALA A 168 14.06 7.40 -9.21
N HIS A 169 13.33 6.82 -10.17
CA HIS A 169 11.96 6.39 -9.91
C HIS A 169 11.99 5.31 -8.82
N SER A 170 11.09 5.40 -7.84
CA SER A 170 11.02 4.40 -6.79
C SER A 170 10.71 3.03 -7.37
N PRO A 171 11.21 1.93 -6.77
CA PRO A 171 10.81 0.59 -7.17
C PRO A 171 9.39 0.27 -6.68
N ILE A 172 8.80 -0.78 -7.24
CA ILE A 172 7.61 -1.41 -6.67
C ILE A 172 7.97 -1.96 -5.28
N LEU A 173 7.25 -1.50 -4.26
CA LEU A 173 7.38 -1.97 -2.87
C LEU A 173 6.38 -3.08 -2.54
N GLY A 174 5.27 -3.15 -3.27
CA GLY A 174 4.22 -4.14 -3.07
C GLY A 174 3.04 -3.89 -3.99
N TYR A 175 1.94 -4.59 -3.69
CA TYR A 175 0.66 -4.45 -4.38
C TYR A 175 -0.44 -4.26 -3.36
N MET A 176 -1.32 -3.29 -3.63
CA MET A 176 -2.55 -3.11 -2.88
C MET A 176 -3.55 -4.20 -3.27
N PHE A 177 -4.53 -4.51 -2.42
CA PHE A 177 -5.45 -5.62 -2.67
C PHE A 177 -6.47 -5.41 -3.78
N ASP A 178 -6.53 -4.21 -4.37
CA ASP A 178 -7.18 -3.95 -5.64
C ASP A 178 -6.31 -4.28 -6.87
N GLY A 179 -5.07 -4.73 -6.66
CA GLY A 179 -4.14 -5.19 -7.68
C GLY A 179 -3.19 -4.13 -8.23
N TYR A 180 -3.33 -2.86 -7.85
CA TYR A 180 -2.43 -1.81 -8.32
C TYR A 180 -1.12 -1.78 -7.53
N PRO A 181 0.01 -1.43 -8.18
CA PRO A 181 1.32 -1.37 -7.53
C PRO A 181 1.42 -0.21 -6.54
N LEU A 182 2.17 -0.45 -5.46
CA LEU A 182 2.63 0.56 -4.50
C LEU A 182 4.10 0.85 -4.75
N TYR A 183 4.43 2.12 -4.94
CA TYR A 183 5.80 2.62 -5.12
C TYR A 183 6.29 3.38 -3.88
N GLY A 184 7.61 3.53 -3.76
CA GLY A 184 8.21 4.52 -2.86
C GLY A 184 7.89 5.97 -3.26
N PRO A 185 8.47 6.98 -2.60
CA PRO A 185 7.99 8.36 -2.64
C PRO A 185 8.38 9.17 -3.88
N TYR A 186 9.17 8.61 -4.79
CA TYR A 186 9.68 9.29 -5.97
C TYR A 186 9.11 8.70 -7.25
N GLY A 187 8.62 9.56 -8.14
CA GLY A 187 8.09 9.20 -9.44
C GLY A 187 8.42 10.24 -10.51
N TYR A 188 8.00 9.99 -11.75
CA TYR A 188 8.19 10.96 -12.84
C TYR A 188 7.42 12.25 -12.57
N SER A 189 7.98 13.38 -12.99
CA SER A 189 7.37 14.67 -12.70
C SER A 189 6.01 14.86 -13.39
N THR A 190 5.88 14.31 -14.59
CA THR A 190 4.66 14.31 -15.41
C THR A 190 4.11 12.88 -15.51
N VAL A 191 2.79 12.77 -15.71
CA VAL A 191 2.10 11.47 -15.77
C VAL A 191 2.47 10.63 -16.99
N ASN A 192 3.02 11.23 -18.05
CA ASN A 192 3.45 10.54 -19.27
C ASN A 192 4.88 9.97 -19.19
N GLY A 193 5.52 10.02 -18.01
CA GLY A 193 6.85 9.45 -17.79
C GLY A 193 8.01 10.40 -18.13
N THR A 194 7.78 11.71 -18.21
CA THR A 194 8.80 12.70 -18.58
C THR A 194 9.07 13.74 -17.47
N GLY A 195 9.95 14.71 -17.77
CA GLY A 195 10.27 15.84 -16.90
C GLY A 195 11.13 15.52 -15.66
N GLY A 196 11.74 14.32 -15.62
CA GLY A 196 12.66 13.91 -14.55
C GLY A 196 11.96 13.34 -13.31
N ILE A 197 12.73 13.12 -12.26
CA ILE A 197 12.28 12.52 -10.99
C ILE A 197 11.93 13.60 -9.98
N ARG A 198 10.84 13.41 -9.23
CA ARG A 198 10.50 14.25 -8.07
C ARG A 198 9.74 13.48 -7.00
N ARG A 199 9.73 14.03 -5.78
CA ARG A 199 8.90 13.56 -4.68
C ARG A 199 7.43 13.75 -5.02
N MET A 200 6.62 12.70 -4.85
CA MET A 200 5.17 12.75 -5.00
C MET A 200 4.55 13.45 -3.80
N LYS A 201 3.69 14.43 -4.06
CA LYS A 201 2.98 15.21 -3.04
C LYS A 201 1.59 14.64 -2.82
N THR A 202 1.28 14.34 -1.56
CA THR A 202 -0.04 13.90 -1.10
C THR A 202 -1.14 14.90 -1.49
N GLY A 203 -2.35 14.38 -1.73
CA GLY A 203 -3.58 15.16 -1.92
C GLY A 203 -4.18 15.74 -0.64
N PHE A 204 -3.47 15.68 0.49
CA PHE A 204 -3.97 16.09 1.81
C PHE A 204 -3.07 17.13 2.48
N VAL A 205 -3.68 18.04 3.22
CA VAL A 205 -2.98 19.03 4.06
C VAL A 205 -3.56 19.03 5.47
N LYS A 206 -2.75 19.44 6.45
CA LYS A 206 -3.26 19.68 7.80
C LYS A 206 -4.21 20.88 7.78
N ARG A 207 -5.36 20.75 8.44
CA ARG A 207 -6.33 21.82 8.63
C ARG A 207 -5.75 22.93 9.50
N ASN A 208 -6.10 24.18 9.24
CA ASN A 208 -5.69 25.30 10.08
C ASN A 208 -6.65 25.50 11.26
N ILE A 209 -6.56 24.63 12.27
CA ILE A 209 -7.44 24.62 13.44
C ILE A 209 -6.66 24.58 14.76
N THR A 210 -7.25 25.13 15.82
CA THR A 210 -6.76 25.02 17.21
C THR A 210 -7.70 24.20 18.10
N THR A 211 -8.94 23.99 17.65
CA THR A 211 -9.94 23.15 18.33
C THR A 211 -10.60 22.20 17.34
N ARG A 212 -11.05 21.06 17.85
CA ARG A 212 -11.62 19.95 17.08
C ARG A 212 -13.14 19.92 17.22
N THR A 213 -13.78 20.96 16.71
CA THR A 213 -15.24 21.20 16.83
C THR A 213 -15.98 21.04 15.51
N THR A 214 -15.25 20.92 14.39
CA THR A 214 -15.81 20.71 13.05
C THR A 214 -15.06 19.59 12.34
N LEU A 215 -15.75 18.85 11.47
CA LEU A 215 -15.14 17.84 10.59
C LEU A 215 -14.59 18.48 9.30
N PRO A 216 -13.74 17.76 8.54
CA PRO A 216 -13.18 18.27 7.28
C PRO A 216 -14.23 18.65 6.22
N ASP A 217 -15.42 18.06 6.26
CA ASP A 217 -16.54 18.38 5.38
C ASP A 217 -17.34 19.64 5.80
N GLY A 218 -16.95 20.28 6.91
CA GLY A 218 -17.62 21.45 7.46
C GLY A 218 -18.70 21.14 8.49
N THR A 219 -18.99 19.86 8.78
CA THR A 219 -19.97 19.48 9.82
C THR A 219 -19.57 20.03 11.17
N VAL A 220 -20.44 20.82 11.80
CA VAL A 220 -20.25 21.36 13.15
C VAL A 220 -20.73 20.34 14.18
N LEU A 221 -19.84 19.94 15.09
CA LEU A 221 -20.13 18.92 16.09
C LEU A 221 -20.71 19.52 17.38
N PRO A 222 -21.66 18.84 18.05
CA PRO A 222 -22.06 19.17 19.41
C PRO A 222 -20.90 18.92 20.39
N SER A 223 -20.93 19.59 21.55
CA SER A 223 -19.81 19.60 22.51
C SER A 223 -19.42 18.22 23.05
N ASN A 224 -20.35 17.27 23.11
CA ASN A 224 -20.09 15.89 23.50
C ASN A 224 -19.40 15.04 22.42
N GLN A 225 -19.19 15.59 21.21
CA GLN A 225 -18.51 14.94 20.08
C GLN A 225 -17.20 15.63 19.68
N TRP A 226 -16.82 16.70 20.38
CA TRP A 226 -15.57 17.40 20.12
C TRP A 226 -14.36 16.48 20.35
N GLY A 227 -13.36 16.65 19.50
CA GLY A 227 -12.05 16.08 19.71
C GLY A 227 -11.30 16.88 20.78
N PRO A 228 -10.16 16.37 21.27
CA PRO A 228 -9.34 17.11 22.21
C PRO A 228 -8.81 18.40 21.56
N ALA A 229 -8.60 19.45 22.35
CA ALA A 229 -7.96 20.66 21.85
C ALA A 229 -6.54 20.37 21.32
N VAL A 230 -6.09 21.15 20.33
CA VAL A 230 -4.73 21.03 19.80
C VAL A 230 -3.74 21.42 20.91
N SER A 231 -2.84 20.50 21.24
CA SER A 231 -1.93 20.60 22.38
C SER A 231 -0.67 19.77 22.17
N ALA A 232 0.29 19.81 23.10
CA ALA A 232 1.45 18.93 23.07
C ALA A 232 1.06 17.44 23.18
N GLN A 233 0.00 17.12 23.93
CA GLN A 233 -0.51 15.76 24.07
C GLN A 233 -1.27 15.29 22.82
N TYR A 234 -2.04 16.19 22.20
CA TYR A 234 -2.81 15.93 20.98
C TYR A 234 -2.44 16.94 19.89
N PRO A 235 -1.23 16.82 19.30
CA PRO A 235 -0.76 17.75 18.30
C PRO A 235 -1.64 17.69 17.06
N LEU A 236 -1.65 18.76 16.27
CA LEU A 236 -2.39 18.78 15.01
C LEU A 236 -1.77 17.78 14.01
N GLY A 237 -2.63 16.94 13.44
CA GLY A 237 -2.27 15.87 12.53
C GLY A 237 -2.19 14.50 13.21
N CYS A 238 -2.58 14.35 14.49
CA CYS A 238 -2.64 13.03 15.12
C CYS A 238 -3.96 12.28 14.87
N PHE A 239 -4.98 12.96 14.35
CA PHE A 239 -6.22 12.35 13.90
C PHE A 239 -6.39 12.47 12.38
N THR A 240 -7.11 11.53 11.78
CA THR A 240 -7.46 11.57 10.36
C THR A 240 -8.21 12.87 10.01
N GLU A 241 -9.12 13.29 10.88
CA GLU A 241 -9.97 14.48 10.72
C GLU A 241 -9.23 15.81 10.95
N ASP A 242 -7.94 15.74 11.31
CA ASP A 242 -7.04 16.90 11.29
C ASP A 242 -6.56 17.23 9.86
N TYR A 243 -6.84 16.38 8.88
CA TYR A 243 -6.48 16.56 7.47
C TYR A 243 -7.70 16.91 6.61
N GLU A 244 -7.47 17.67 5.54
CA GLU A 244 -8.45 18.01 4.51
C GLU A 244 -7.81 17.90 3.12
N PRO A 245 -8.63 17.75 2.06
CA PRO A 245 -8.10 17.73 0.69
C PRO A 245 -7.33 19.01 0.35
N ALA A 246 -6.16 18.84 -0.24
CA ALA A 246 -5.36 19.93 -0.78
C ALA A 246 -6.07 20.54 -1.98
N VAL A 247 -6.17 21.88 -2.02
CA VAL A 247 -6.78 22.59 -3.16
C VAL A 247 -5.81 22.79 -4.34
N SER A 248 -4.50 22.68 -4.09
CA SER A 248 -3.45 22.84 -5.09
C SER A 248 -2.14 22.20 -4.61
N ASN A 249 -1.13 22.12 -5.49
CA ASN A 249 0.21 21.66 -5.15
C ASN A 249 0.27 20.20 -4.63
N PHE A 250 -0.55 19.33 -5.20
CA PHE A 250 -0.54 17.89 -4.96
C PHE A 250 -0.38 17.12 -6.27
N ASP A 251 0.06 15.87 -6.17
CA ASP A 251 0.25 14.94 -7.31
C ASP A 251 -0.67 13.74 -7.24
N LEU A 252 -1.09 13.39 -6.04
CA LEU A 252 -1.83 12.18 -5.72
C LEU A 252 -3.28 12.53 -5.40
N ASP A 253 -4.19 11.68 -5.82
CA ASP A 253 -5.62 11.80 -5.58
C ASP A 253 -6.00 11.43 -4.13
N SER A 254 -7.30 11.36 -3.86
CA SER A 254 -7.84 11.01 -2.54
C SER A 254 -7.52 9.58 -2.07
N HIS A 255 -7.13 8.68 -2.97
CA HIS A 255 -6.70 7.32 -2.63
C HIS A 255 -5.19 7.24 -2.37
N ASN A 256 -4.47 8.37 -2.50
CA ASN A 256 -3.01 8.46 -2.41
C ASN A 256 -2.27 7.81 -3.59
N GLY A 257 -2.84 7.89 -4.78
CA GLY A 257 -2.20 7.44 -6.01
C GLY A 257 -2.50 8.34 -7.20
N ARG A 258 -2.06 7.91 -8.38
CA ARG A 258 -2.38 8.58 -9.65
C ARG A 258 -2.22 7.62 -10.82
N PHE A 259 -2.89 7.92 -11.93
CA PHE A 259 -2.60 7.25 -13.21
C PHE A 259 -1.35 7.86 -13.85
N CYS A 260 -0.31 7.04 -14.06
CA CYS A 260 0.92 7.49 -14.70
C CYS A 260 1.71 6.34 -15.34
N VAL A 261 2.62 6.70 -16.25
CA VAL A 261 3.69 5.83 -16.73
C VAL A 261 4.71 5.60 -15.63
N THR A 262 5.18 4.36 -15.48
CA THR A 262 6.26 3.96 -14.57
C THR A 262 7.26 3.07 -15.33
N PRO A 263 8.45 2.78 -14.78
CA PRO A 263 9.42 1.90 -15.44
C PRO A 263 8.86 0.52 -15.79
N GLU A 264 8.03 -0.06 -14.92
CA GLU A 264 7.43 -1.38 -15.12
C GLU A 264 6.13 -1.35 -15.93
N TYR A 265 5.45 -0.20 -15.97
CA TYR A 265 4.19 0.00 -16.71
C TYR A 265 4.35 1.14 -17.74
N PRO A 266 5.05 0.90 -18.87
CA PRO A 266 5.32 1.93 -19.88
C PRO A 266 4.06 2.41 -20.61
N SER A 267 2.99 1.62 -20.61
CA SER A 267 1.67 2.00 -21.15
C SER A 267 0.81 2.77 -20.14
N GLY A 268 1.30 2.99 -18.92
CA GLY A 268 0.56 3.61 -17.82
C GLY A 268 -0.19 2.60 -16.96
N THR A 269 -0.29 2.92 -15.68
CA THR A 269 -1.13 2.23 -14.69
C THR A 269 -1.57 3.21 -13.62
N TYR A 270 -2.60 2.88 -12.86
CA TYR A 270 -2.81 3.54 -11.58
C TYR A 270 -1.78 3.02 -10.57
N ALA A 271 -1.16 3.92 -9.82
CA ALA A 271 -0.10 3.57 -8.87
C ALA A 271 -0.27 4.34 -7.57
N TYR A 272 -0.18 3.62 -6.46
CA TYR A 272 -0.09 4.21 -5.12
C TYR A 272 1.36 4.59 -4.83
N PHE A 273 1.55 5.61 -3.98
CA PHE A 273 2.89 6.07 -3.60
C PHE A 273 2.98 6.26 -2.08
N ILE A 274 4.08 5.79 -1.49
CA ILE A 274 4.42 6.18 -0.12
C ILE A 274 4.65 7.70 -0.09
N THR A 275 4.06 8.39 0.86
CA THR A 275 4.21 9.85 0.99
C THR A 275 5.12 10.20 2.15
N ILE A 276 6.12 11.04 1.86
CA ILE A 276 7.06 11.63 2.83
C ILE A 276 7.10 13.13 2.64
N ASP A 277 7.43 13.91 3.67
CA ASP A 277 7.66 15.35 3.58
C ASP A 277 9.04 15.68 2.96
N THR A 278 9.40 16.97 2.92
CA THR A 278 10.71 17.41 2.38
C THR A 278 11.92 16.97 3.22
N GLN A 279 11.69 16.51 4.46
CA GLN A 279 12.72 15.99 5.35
C GLN A 279 12.79 14.45 5.34
N GLY A 280 11.90 13.80 4.58
CA GLY A 280 11.81 12.35 4.50
C GLY A 280 10.96 11.70 5.60
N ASN A 281 10.24 12.49 6.41
CA ASN A 281 9.32 11.95 7.41
C ASN A 281 8.01 11.52 6.75
N PRO A 282 7.33 10.48 7.26
CA PRO A 282 6.01 10.09 6.74
C PRO A 282 5.01 11.24 6.70
N GLU A 283 4.33 11.43 5.58
CA GLU A 283 3.32 12.46 5.35
C GLU A 283 1.96 11.79 5.06
N TYR A 284 0.88 12.24 5.70
CA TYR A 284 -0.44 11.61 5.59
C TYR A 284 -0.93 11.60 4.12
N PRO A 285 -1.54 10.50 3.64
CA PRO A 285 -2.03 9.35 4.38
C PRO A 285 -1.06 8.15 4.41
N TYR A 286 0.23 8.42 4.17
CA TYR A 286 1.38 7.51 4.24
C TYR A 286 1.42 6.43 3.15
N ILE A 287 0.35 5.67 2.97
CA ILE A 287 0.26 4.53 2.03
C ILE A 287 -0.96 4.69 1.14
N ILE A 288 -2.15 4.78 1.73
CA ILE A 288 -3.46 4.80 1.06
C ILE A 288 -4.37 5.81 1.73
N GLY A 289 -5.26 6.43 0.96
CA GLY A 289 -6.38 7.21 1.50
C GLY A 289 -7.44 6.35 2.20
N SER A 290 -8.67 6.86 2.31
CA SER A 290 -9.78 6.13 2.96
C SER A 290 -10.29 4.94 2.13
N THR A 291 -10.06 4.92 0.83
CA THR A 291 -10.57 3.91 -0.10
C THR A 291 -9.48 3.38 -1.05
N TYR A 292 -9.73 2.22 -1.64
CA TYR A 292 -9.00 1.74 -2.83
C TYR A 292 -9.51 2.44 -4.09
N TYR A 293 -8.65 2.60 -5.09
CA TYR A 293 -9.02 3.06 -6.42
C TYR A 293 -9.69 1.96 -7.25
N GLY A 294 -9.21 0.71 -7.14
CA GLY A 294 -9.71 -0.42 -7.92
C GLY A 294 -10.63 -1.37 -7.17
N GLU A 295 -11.16 -2.35 -7.91
CA GLU A 295 -11.95 -3.44 -7.35
C GLU A 295 -11.08 -4.34 -6.45
N VAL A 296 -11.43 -4.44 -5.17
CA VAL A 296 -10.69 -5.26 -4.20
C VAL A 296 -10.88 -6.74 -4.51
N VAL A 297 -9.76 -7.47 -4.63
CA VAL A 297 -9.76 -8.91 -4.87
C VAL A 297 -10.31 -9.65 -3.64
N PRO A 298 -11.40 -10.44 -3.77
CA PRO A 298 -11.95 -11.20 -2.65
C PRO A 298 -10.94 -12.21 -2.07
N GLY A 299 -10.96 -12.35 -0.75
CA GLY A 299 -10.18 -13.35 -0.03
C GLY A 299 -8.82 -12.87 0.50
N ASN A 300 -8.39 -11.64 0.21
CA ASN A 300 -7.15 -11.06 0.75
C ASN A 300 -7.35 -10.33 2.08
N THR A 301 -8.44 -9.55 2.21
CA THR A 301 -8.74 -8.73 3.39
C THR A 301 -9.05 -9.61 4.62
N PRO A 302 -8.78 -9.15 5.86
CA PRO A 302 -8.95 -9.98 7.06
C PRO A 302 -10.35 -10.58 7.18
N PRO A 303 -10.48 -11.83 7.66
CA PRO A 303 -9.42 -12.76 8.12
C PRO A 303 -8.68 -13.50 6.97
N GLY A 304 -8.73 -12.96 5.75
CA GLY A 304 -8.19 -13.55 4.53
C GLY A 304 -6.66 -13.62 4.43
N GLY A 305 -6.18 -13.81 3.21
CA GLY A 305 -4.81 -14.18 2.92
C GLY A 305 -4.61 -15.70 2.91
N HIS A 306 -5.65 -16.50 2.75
CA HIS A 306 -5.56 -17.97 2.67
C HIS A 306 -6.24 -18.50 1.41
N VAL A 307 -5.95 -17.88 0.27
CA VAL A 307 -6.55 -18.23 -1.01
C VAL A 307 -6.10 -19.63 -1.44
N THR A 308 -7.06 -20.49 -1.77
CA THR A 308 -6.77 -21.79 -2.40
C THR A 308 -6.42 -21.59 -3.87
N ILE A 309 -5.29 -22.17 -4.28
CA ILE A 309 -4.91 -22.25 -5.69
C ILE A 309 -5.63 -23.47 -6.27
N THR A 310 -6.61 -23.22 -7.13
CA THR A 310 -7.37 -24.26 -7.86
C THR A 310 -6.93 -24.34 -9.31
#